data_AF-A0A526QZP0-F1
#
_entry.id   AF-A0A526QZP0-F1
#
_cell.length_a   1.000
_cell.length_b   1.000
_cell.length_c   1.000
_cell.angle_alpha   90.00
_cell.angle_beta   90.00
_cell.angle_gamma   90.00
#
_symmetry.space_group_name_H-M   'P 1'
#
loop_
_entity.id
_entity.type
_entity.pdbx_description
1 polymer ?
#
loop_
_entity_poly.entity_id
_entity_poly.type
_entity_poly.pdbx_seq_one_letter_code
_entity_poly.pdbx_strand_id
1 'polypeptide(L)'
;MLLILALALFVILVGLGTWQVQRLHWKEGLLQTIDQRTHSAPRPLAELEKQFAATADVDYTPVTVTGTFLHHGERHFFATWEGASGFDVFTPLQLDDGRFVLINRGFVPYDLK
;
A
#
# COMPACT_ATOMS: atom_id res chain seq x y z
N MET A 1 -40.40 21.12 -20.89
CA MET A 1 -39.83 19.78 -20.62
C MET A 1 -38.32 19.73 -20.88
N LEU A 2 -37.85 20.02 -22.10
CA LEU A 2 -36.42 19.97 -22.45
C LEU A 2 -35.52 20.91 -21.62
N LEU A 3 -35.96 22.13 -21.33
CA LEU A 3 -35.21 23.09 -20.50
C LEU A 3 -35.02 22.59 -19.06
N ILE A 4 -36.05 21.96 -18.48
CA ILE A 4 -36.00 21.41 -17.12
C ILE A 4 -35.02 20.23 -17.09
N LEU A 5 -35.07 19.37 -18.10
CA LEU A 5 -34.14 18.25 -18.22
C LEU A 5 -32.68 18.73 -18.41
N ALA A 6 -32.47 19.74 -19.25
CA ALA A 6 -31.16 20.34 -19.47
C ALA A 6 -30.61 20.98 -18.18
N LEU A 7 -31.45 21.70 -17.42
CA LEU A 7 -31.06 22.29 -16.15
C LEU A 7 -30.72 21.23 -15.10
N ALA A 8 -31.53 20.17 -15.00
CA ALA A 8 -31.26 19.06 -14.09
C ALA A 8 -29.93 18.39 -14.42
N LEU A 9 -29.67 18.11 -15.70
CA LEU A 9 -28.39 17.54 -16.15
C LEU A 9 -27.22 18.48 -15.84
N PHE A 10 -27.38 19.78 -16.09
CA PHE A 10 -26.36 20.77 -15.79
C PHE A 10 -25.97 20.78 -14.31
N VAL A 11 -26.95 20.76 -13.40
CA VAL A 11 -26.70 20.71 -11.95
C VAL A 11 -25.96 19.42 -11.56
N ILE A 12 -26.35 18.28 -12.13
CA ILE A 12 -25.66 16.99 -11.90
C ILE A 12 -24.20 17.08 -12.37
N LEU A 13 -23.96 17.61 -13.57
CA LEU A 13 -22.61 17.72 -14.12
C LEU A 13 -21.72 18.66 -13.30
N VAL A 14 -22.25 19.78 -12.81
CA VAL A 14 -21.52 20.68 -11.90
C VAL A 14 -21.20 19.98 -10.57
N GLY A 15 -22.15 19.22 -10.02
CA GLY A 15 -21.93 18.41 -8.82
C GLY A 15 -20.84 17.36 -9.01
N LEU A 16 -20.87 16.63 -10.13
CA LEU A 16 -19.85 15.64 -10.48
C LEU A 16 -18.48 16.30 -10.71
N GLY A 17 -18.43 17.45 -11.39
CA GLY A 17 -17.19 18.21 -11.59
C GLY A 17 -16.56 18.66 -10.27
N THR A 18 -17.38 19.13 -9.33
CA THR A 18 -16.94 19.51 -7.98
C THR A 18 -16.39 18.30 -7.22
N TRP A 19 -17.09 17.16 -7.28
CA TRP A 19 -16.63 15.92 -6.66
C TRP A 19 -15.30 15.41 -7.25
N GLN A 20 -15.12 15.52 -8.58
CA GLN A 20 -13.86 15.16 -9.23
C GLN A 20 -12.68 15.96 -8.69
N VAL A 21 -12.84 17.29 -8.49
CA VAL A 21 -11.78 18.16 -7.92
C VAL A 21 -11.51 17.82 -6.45
N GLN A 22 -12.55 17.58 -5.65
CA GLN A 22 -12.38 17.14 -4.26
C GLN A 22 -11.65 15.79 -4.18
N ARG A 23 -12.00 14.85 -5.06
CA ARG A 23 -11.38 13.53 -5.15
C ARG A 23 -9.92 13.63 -5.58
N LEU A 24 -9.59 14.56 -6.48
CA LEU A 24 -8.21 14.86 -6.87
C LEU A 24 -7.40 15.32 -5.67
N HIS A 25 -7.84 16.36 -4.95
CA HIS A 25 -7.11 16.86 -3.79
C HIS A 25 -6.93 15.84 -2.67
N TRP A 26 -7.96 15.02 -2.42
CA TRP A 26 -7.83 13.90 -1.48
C TRP A 26 -6.75 12.90 -1.94
N LYS A 27 -6.72 12.54 -3.22
CA LYS A 27 -5.66 11.66 -3.77
C LYS A 27 -4.28 12.29 -3.70
N GLU A 28 -4.15 13.57 -4.04
CA GLU A 28 -2.88 14.30 -3.95
C GLU A 28 -2.34 14.30 -2.52
N GLY A 29 -3.20 14.53 -1.52
CA GLY A 29 -2.82 14.46 -0.11
C GLY A 29 -2.37 13.07 0.34
N LEU A 30 -3.00 12.01 -0.18
CA LEU A 30 -2.56 10.63 0.06
C LEU A 30 -1.18 10.37 -0.57
N LEU A 31 -0.99 10.74 -1.84
CA LEU A 31 0.28 10.57 -2.53
C LEU A 31 1.40 11.34 -1.83
N GLN A 32 1.14 12.56 -1.38
CA GLN A 32 2.10 13.35 -0.62
C GLN A 32 2.48 12.67 0.69
N THR A 33 1.50 12.12 1.43
CA THR A 33 1.76 11.37 2.67
C THR A 33 2.62 10.13 2.39
N ILE A 34 2.31 9.37 1.34
CA ILE A 34 3.07 8.18 0.94
C ILE A 34 4.50 8.57 0.58
N ASP A 35 4.68 9.60 -0.24
CA ASP A 35 5.98 10.09 -0.68
C ASP A 35 6.85 10.53 0.51
N GLN A 36 6.28 11.33 1.43
CA GLN A 36 6.97 11.77 2.63
C GLN A 36 7.39 10.62 3.53
N ARG A 37 6.52 9.62 3.73
CA ARG A 37 6.82 8.48 4.60
C ARG A 37 7.85 7.55 3.97
N THR A 38 7.69 7.23 2.69
CA THR A 38 8.58 6.30 1.98
C THR A 38 10.03 6.82 1.96
N HIS A 39 10.23 8.14 1.90
CA HIS A 39 11.55 8.78 1.96
C HIS A 39 12.03 9.12 3.38
N SER A 40 11.26 8.82 4.41
CA SER A 40 11.67 9.08 5.80
C SER A 40 12.71 8.07 6.28
N ALA A 41 13.47 8.46 7.32
CA ALA A 41 14.44 7.55 7.93
C ALA A 41 13.71 6.33 8.55
N PRO A 42 14.23 5.10 8.37
CA PRO A 42 13.64 3.91 8.99
C PRO A 42 13.56 4.04 10.50
N ARG A 43 12.41 3.65 11.06
CA ARG A 43 12.15 3.67 12.50
C ARG A 43 12.15 2.26 13.09
N PRO A 44 12.44 2.08 14.39
CA PRO A 44 12.33 0.78 15.03
C PRO A 44 10.89 0.26 15.03
N LEU A 45 10.70 -1.05 14.81
CA LEU A 45 9.36 -1.67 14.77
C LEU A 45 8.52 -1.35 16.01
N ALA A 46 9.12 -1.42 17.20
CA ALA A 46 8.41 -1.17 18.47
C ALA A 46 7.83 0.25 18.60
N GLU A 47 8.46 1.25 17.96
CA GLU A 47 7.90 2.61 17.92
C GLU A 47 6.66 2.64 17.01
N LEU A 48 6.75 1.99 15.85
CA LEU A 48 5.67 1.94 14.88
C LEU A 48 4.46 1.17 15.42
N GLU A 49 4.67 0.11 16.20
CA GLU A 49 3.59 -0.63 16.86
C GLU A 49 2.81 0.21 17.86
N LYS A 50 3.51 1.06 18.64
CA LYS A 50 2.85 2.01 19.55
C LYS A 50 2.02 3.03 18.77
N GLN A 51 2.56 3.54 17.67
CA GLN A 51 1.82 4.46 16.79
C GLN A 51 0.60 3.78 16.17
N PHE A 52 0.74 2.54 15.68
CA PHE A 52 -0.35 1.76 15.11
C PHE A 52 -1.47 1.53 16.13
N ALA A 53 -1.13 1.18 17.38
CA ALA A 53 -2.13 1.01 18.43
C ALA A 53 -2.89 2.31 18.76
N ALA A 54 -2.28 3.48 18.53
CA ALA A 54 -2.88 4.77 18.81
C ALA A 54 -3.74 5.31 17.65
N THR A 55 -3.26 5.18 16.40
CA THR A 55 -3.89 5.85 15.25
C THR A 55 -4.14 4.95 14.04
N ALA A 56 -3.59 3.73 14.03
CA ALA A 56 -3.48 2.86 12.85
C ALA A 56 -2.75 3.48 11.64
N ASP A 57 -2.22 4.70 11.77
CA ASP A 57 -1.68 5.48 10.66
C ASP A 57 -0.17 5.29 10.54
N VAL A 58 0.22 4.15 9.99
CA VAL A 58 1.63 3.72 9.86
C VAL A 58 2.00 3.23 8.47
N ASP A 59 1.03 3.17 7.56
CA ASP A 59 1.24 2.71 6.18
C ASP A 59 2.37 3.48 5.50
N TYR A 60 3.13 2.76 4.68
CA TYR A 60 4.26 3.27 3.90
C TYR A 60 5.41 3.85 4.74
N THR A 61 5.49 3.52 6.03
CA THR A 61 6.62 3.93 6.89
C THR A 61 7.75 2.90 6.82
N PRO A 62 8.98 3.31 6.47
CA PRO A 62 10.15 2.44 6.53
C PRO A 62 10.46 2.00 7.96
N VAL A 63 10.77 0.70 8.12
CA VAL A 63 11.09 0.08 9.40
C VAL A 63 12.35 -0.75 9.30
N THR A 64 13.17 -0.70 10.35
CA THR A 64 14.30 -1.62 10.52
C THR A 64 13.91 -2.76 11.47
N VAL A 65 14.12 -4.00 11.02
CA VAL A 65 13.97 -5.22 11.81
C VAL A 65 15.19 -6.12 11.64
N THR A 66 15.46 -6.92 12.65
CA THR A 66 16.48 -7.97 12.63
C THR A 66 15.83 -9.30 13.01
N GLY A 67 16.27 -10.39 12.41
CA GLY A 67 15.73 -11.71 12.68
C GLY A 67 16.34 -12.77 11.76
N THR A 68 15.75 -13.97 11.78
CA THR A 68 16.16 -15.11 10.97
C THR A 68 15.07 -15.49 9.97
N PHE A 69 15.43 -15.66 8.70
CA PHE A 69 14.47 -16.11 7.68
C PHE A 69 14.12 -17.59 7.87
N LEU A 70 12.82 -17.88 7.83
CA LEU A 70 12.29 -19.24 7.89
C LEU A 70 11.90 -19.72 6.49
N HIS A 71 12.90 -20.17 5.73
CA HIS A 71 12.73 -20.60 4.34
C HIS A 71 11.72 -21.76 4.16
N HIS A 72 11.54 -22.61 5.17
CA HIS A 72 10.53 -23.67 5.12
C HIS A 72 9.08 -23.15 5.11
N GLY A 73 8.87 -21.90 5.54
CA GLY A 73 7.57 -21.22 5.58
C GLY A 73 7.31 -20.32 4.37
N GLU A 74 8.19 -20.32 3.37
CA GLU A 74 8.08 -19.49 2.18
C GLU A 74 6.80 -19.79 1.38
N ARG A 75 6.14 -18.74 0.90
CA ARG A 75 4.91 -18.81 0.12
C ARG A 75 5.04 -18.02 -1.17
N HIS A 76 4.38 -18.56 -2.18
CA HIS A 76 4.37 -18.02 -3.53
C HIS A 76 2.96 -17.61 -3.88
N PHE A 77 2.77 -16.33 -4.13
CA PHE A 77 1.48 -15.78 -4.53
C PHE A 77 1.57 -15.43 -6.00
N PHE A 78 0.67 -16.00 -6.79
CA PHE A 78 0.66 -15.73 -8.22
C PHE A 78 0.41 -14.24 -8.47
N ALA A 79 1.26 -13.64 -9.28
CA ALA A 79 1.26 -12.21 -9.54
C ALA A 79 1.61 -11.94 -11.01
N THR A 80 1.34 -10.71 -11.45
CA THR A 80 1.79 -10.20 -12.74
C THR A 80 2.63 -8.95 -12.50
N TRP A 81 3.85 -8.95 -13.03
CA TRP A 81 4.76 -7.81 -12.95
C TRP A 81 5.24 -7.47 -14.36
N GLU A 82 5.07 -6.22 -14.79
CA GLU A 82 5.48 -5.72 -16.11
C GLU A 82 5.04 -6.59 -17.30
N GLY A 83 3.87 -7.22 -17.20
CA GLY A 83 3.30 -8.08 -18.24
C GLY A 83 3.77 -9.54 -18.21
N ALA A 84 4.70 -9.90 -17.33
CA ALA A 84 5.10 -11.28 -17.09
C ALA A 84 4.26 -11.91 -15.97
N SER A 85 3.84 -13.15 -16.16
CA SER A 85 3.26 -13.98 -15.09
C SER A 85 4.37 -14.59 -14.23
N GLY A 86 4.16 -14.63 -12.93
CA GLY A 86 5.13 -15.17 -11.99
C GLY A 86 4.58 -15.21 -10.57
N PHE A 87 5.47 -15.07 -9.60
CA PHE A 87 5.13 -15.15 -8.18
C PHE A 87 5.81 -14.06 -7.38
N ASP A 88 5.05 -13.40 -6.50
CA ASP A 88 5.65 -12.70 -5.37
C ASP A 88 6.07 -13.74 -4.32
N VAL A 89 7.34 -13.66 -3.92
CA VAL A 89 7.93 -14.56 -2.93
C VAL A 89 7.82 -13.90 -1.56
N PHE A 90 7.08 -14.52 -0.65
CA PHE A 90 6.98 -14.06 0.73
C PHE A 90 7.67 -15.06 1.66
N THR A 91 8.66 -14.59 2.40
CA THR A 91 9.40 -15.40 3.37
C THR A 91 9.19 -14.83 4.77
N PRO A 92 8.72 -15.63 5.75
CA PRO A 92 8.64 -15.20 7.13
C PRO A 92 10.04 -14.90 7.70
N LEU A 93 10.17 -13.78 8.38
CA LEU A 93 11.31 -13.42 9.22
C LEU A 93 10.90 -13.59 10.68
N GLN A 94 11.55 -14.51 11.40
CA GLN A 94 11.38 -14.67 12.83
C GLN A 94 12.22 -13.63 13.57
N LEU A 95 11.57 -12.79 14.36
CA LEU A 95 12.23 -11.80 15.23
C LEU A 95 12.78 -12.48 16.49
N ASP A 96 13.70 -11.78 17.17
CA ASP A 96 14.35 -12.28 18.39
C ASP A 96 13.36 -12.54 19.54
N ASP A 97 12.19 -11.89 19.53
CA ASP A 97 11.11 -12.06 20.50
C ASP A 97 10.09 -13.15 20.12
N GLY A 98 10.37 -13.91 19.06
CA GLY A 98 9.55 -15.03 18.60
C GLY A 98 8.38 -14.63 17.70
N ARG A 99 8.15 -13.34 17.46
CA ARG A 99 7.15 -12.88 16.48
C ARG A 99 7.63 -13.08 15.04
N PHE A 100 6.72 -12.95 14.09
CA PHE A 100 7.01 -13.10 12.68
C PHE A 100 6.61 -11.85 11.89
N VAL A 101 7.47 -11.45 10.96
CA VAL A 101 7.16 -10.44 9.94
C VAL A 101 7.23 -11.12 8.57
N LEU A 102 6.19 -10.96 7.75
CA LEU A 102 6.23 -11.42 6.36
C LEU A 102 7.01 -10.41 5.51
N ILE A 103 8.09 -10.86 4.90
CA ILE A 103 8.90 -10.05 4.00
C ILE A 103 8.59 -10.45 2.57
N ASN A 104 8.11 -9.48 1.77
CA ASN A 104 8.09 -9.63 0.32
C ASN A 104 9.54 -9.56 -0.18
N ARG A 105 10.04 -10.66 -0.76
CA ARG A 105 11.40 -10.82 -1.29
C ARG A 105 11.51 -10.44 -2.76
N GLY A 106 10.39 -10.08 -3.39
CA GLY A 106 10.31 -9.65 -4.78
C GLY A 106 9.59 -10.66 -5.67
N PHE A 107 9.43 -10.24 -6.92
CA PHE A 107 8.80 -11.00 -7.98
C PHE A 107 9.79 -11.95 -8.66
N VAL A 108 9.36 -13.18 -8.93
CA VAL A 108 10.09 -14.17 -9.74
C VAL A 108 9.22 -14.59 -10.93
N PRO A 109 9.68 -14.36 -12.18
CA PRO A 109 9.02 -14.85 -13.39
C PRO A 109 8.82 -16.37 -13.38
N TYR A 110 7.75 -16.84 -14.02
CA TYR A 110 7.39 -18.27 -14.04
C TYR A 110 8.49 -19.16 -14.64
N ASP A 111 9.20 -18.66 -15.65
CA ASP A 111 10.25 -19.32 -16.41
C ASP A 111 11.60 -19.39 -15.67
N LEU A 112 11.80 -18.59 -14.63
CA LEU A 112 13.01 -18.58 -13.79
C LEU A 112 12.88 -19.41 -12.52
N LYS A 113 11.80 -20.18 -12.41
CA LYS A 113 11.49 -21.00 -11.25
C LYS A 113 11.63 -22.49 -11.54
#